data_AF-A0A9E5HLM2-F1
#
_entry.id   AF-A0A9E5HLM2-F1
#
_cell.length_a   1.000
_cell.length_b   1.000
_cell.length_c   1.000
_cell.angle_alpha   90.00
_cell.angle_beta   90.00
_cell.angle_gamma   90.00
#
_symmetry.space_group_name_H-M   'P 1'
#
loop_
_entity.id
_entity.type
_entity.pdbx_description
1 polymer ?
#
loop_
_entity_poly.entity_id
_entity_poly.type
_entity_poly.pdbx_seq_one_letter_code
_entity_poly.pdbx_strand_id
1 'polypeptide(L)' 'ISWEVLMNVREIDARSWLIKYVKAKHNLPNYDKALRFAKSVNYIDENADVTETGRLLFEFSQFNGDYLSKDQKLL' A
#
# COMPACT_ATOMS: atom_id res chain seq x y z
N ILE A 1 -4.39 17.64 7.66
CA ILE A 1 -4.75 17.04 6.36
C ILE A 1 -5.48 15.74 6.67
N SER A 2 -6.80 15.66 6.44
CA SER A 2 -7.62 14.52 6.89
C SER A 2 -7.39 13.29 6.01
N TRP A 3 -7.59 12.08 6.57
CA TRP A 3 -7.47 10.79 5.87
C TRP A 3 -8.40 10.66 4.66
N GLU A 4 -9.46 11.46 4.60
CA GLU A 4 -10.39 11.52 3.47
C GLU A 4 -9.70 12.05 2.19
N VAL A 5 -8.62 12.82 2.32
CA VAL A 5 -7.83 13.30 1.18
C VAL A 5 -6.91 12.19 0.63
N LEU A 6 -6.54 11.20 1.43
CA LEU A 6 -5.70 10.07 1.00
C LEU A 6 -6.48 8.99 0.24
N MET A 7 -7.80 8.94 0.40
CA MET A 7 -8.67 7.89 -0.15
C MET A 7 -9.61 8.39 -1.26
N ASN A 8 -9.10 9.17 -2.21
CA ASN A 8 -9.67 9.21 -3.55
C ASN A 8 -9.29 7.91 -4.30
N VAL A 9 -9.88 6.80 -3.84
CA VAL A 9 -9.73 5.41 -4.32
C VAL A 9 -10.51 5.20 -5.61
N ARG A 10 -10.23 6.00 -6.64
CA ARG A 10 -10.71 5.70 -8.00
C ARG A 10 -9.61 5.38 -8.99
N GLU A 11 -8.34 5.65 -8.69
CA GLU A 11 -7.23 5.36 -9.61
C GLU A 11 -5.89 5.12 -8.89
N ILE A 12 -5.87 4.50 -7.69
CA ILE A 12 -4.58 4.06 -7.15
C ILE A 12 -4.19 2.76 -7.84
N ASP A 13 -3.19 2.84 -8.71
CA ASP A 13 -2.54 1.68 -9.32
C ASP A 13 -1.85 0.83 -8.22
N ALA A 14 -1.83 -0.49 -8.43
CA ALA A 14 -1.33 -1.45 -7.43
C ALA A 14 0.11 -1.14 -6.99
N ARG A 15 0.96 -0.66 -7.91
CA ARG A 15 2.34 -0.29 -7.61
C ARG A 15 2.41 0.89 -6.63
N SER A 16 1.70 1.97 -6.92
CA SER A 16 1.62 3.13 -6.02
C SER A 16 1.08 2.76 -4.65
N TRP A 17 0.07 1.88 -4.60
CA TRP A 17 -0.45 1.37 -3.34
C TRP A 17 0.62 0.62 -2.54
N LEU A 18 1.31 -0.34 -3.16
CA LEU A 18 2.32 -1.18 -2.51
C LEU A 18 3.46 -0.35 -1.93
N ILE A 19 3.93 0.67 -2.65
CA ILE A 19 5.00 1.55 -2.16
C ILE A 19 4.52 2.37 -0.96
N LYS A 20 3.29 2.91 -1.01
CA LYS A 20 2.70 3.64 0.13
C LYS A 20 2.48 2.72 1.34
N TYR A 21 1.98 1.51 1.10
CA TYR A 21 1.78 0.48 2.12
C TYR A 21 3.09 0.15 2.83
N VAL A 22 4.13 -0.22 2.08
CA VAL A 22 5.45 -0.56 2.63
C VAL A 22 6.06 0.62 3.39
N LYS A 23 5.95 1.83 2.82
CA LYS A 23 6.45 3.05 3.48
C LYS A 23 5.78 3.26 4.83
N ALA A 24 4.46 3.15 4.90
CA ALA A 24 3.70 3.33 6.13
C ALA A 24 3.95 2.20 7.13
N LYS A 25 3.88 0.93 6.69
CA LYS A 25 4.03 -0.26 7.52
C LYS A 25 5.41 -0.34 8.19
N HIS A 26 6.46 0.11 7.51
CA HIS A 26 7.83 0.04 7.98
C HIS A 26 8.43 1.41 8.34
N ASN A 27 7.61 2.47 8.38
CA ASN A 27 8.02 3.84 8.68
C ASN A 27 9.25 4.32 7.88
N LEU A 28 9.24 4.06 6.56
CA LEU A 28 10.39 4.36 5.71
C LEU A 28 10.45 5.86 5.38
N PRO A 29 11.66 6.45 5.38
CA PRO A 29 11.82 7.89 5.33
C PRO A 29 11.43 8.52 3.98
N ASN A 30 11.53 7.76 2.89
CA ASN A 30 11.25 8.27 1.54
C ASN A 30 10.78 7.18 0.57
N TYR A 31 10.39 7.62 -0.63
CA TYR A 31 9.91 6.75 -1.70
C TYR A 31 10.97 5.73 -2.14
N ASP A 32 12.23 6.15 -2.30
CA ASP A 32 13.29 5.27 -2.80
C ASP A 32 13.55 4.09 -1.88
N LYS A 33 13.57 4.32 -0.55
CA LYS A 33 13.71 3.23 0.41
C LYS A 33 12.49 2.31 0.41
N ALA A 34 11.29 2.85 0.22
CA ALA A 34 10.07 2.05 0.11
C ALA A 34 10.03 1.20 -1.17
N LEU A 35 10.45 1.75 -2.31
CA LEU A 35 10.57 1.00 -3.56
C LEU A 35 11.63 -0.10 -3.44
N ARG A 36 12.81 0.20 -2.89
CA ARG A 36 13.86 -0.81 -2.63
C ARG A 36 13.37 -1.93 -1.71
N PHE A 37 12.61 -1.57 -0.67
CA PHE A 37 12.03 -2.58 0.21
C PHE A 37 10.99 -3.43 -0.53
N ALA A 38 10.07 -2.82 -1.26
CA ALA A 38 9.06 -3.53 -2.05
C ALA A 38 9.69 -4.50 -3.06
N LYS A 39 10.84 -4.13 -3.65
CA LYS A 39 11.67 -5.04 -4.45
C LYS A 39 12.24 -6.20 -3.64
N SER A 40 12.85 -5.90 -2.49
CA SER A 40 13.48 -6.92 -1.63
C SER A 40 12.52 -8.00 -1.12
N VAL A 41 11.22 -7.69 -1.01
CA VAL A 41 10.17 -8.64 -0.59
C VAL A 41 9.34 -9.16 -1.77
N ASN A 42 9.80 -8.95 -3.00
CA ASN A 42 9.16 -9.44 -4.22
C ASN A 42 7.71 -8.96 -4.39
N TYR A 43 7.36 -7.74 -3.99
CA TYR A 43 6.07 -7.11 -4.34
C TYR A 43 6.14 -6.35 -5.66
N ILE A 44 7.34 -5.86 -5.99
CA ILE A 44 7.66 -5.15 -7.22
C ILE A 44 8.94 -5.79 -7.77
N ASP A 45 9.05 -5.98 -9.07
CA ASP A 45 10.23 -6.58 -9.69
C ASP A 45 11.33 -5.54 -9.98
N GLU A 46 12.41 -5.97 -10.65
CA GLU A 46 13.51 -5.06 -10.96
C GLU A 46 13.16 -3.96 -11.98
N ASN A 47 12.17 -4.22 -12.85
CA ASN A 47 11.67 -3.27 -13.84
C ASN A 47 10.62 -2.30 -13.26
N ALA A 48 10.32 -2.45 -11.97
CA ALA A 48 9.29 -1.73 -11.24
C ALA A 48 7.85 -2.11 -11.62
N ASP A 49 7.66 -3.31 -12.17
CA ASP A 49 6.37 -3.92 -12.41
C ASP A 49 5.87 -4.65 -11.17
N VAL A 50 4.55 -4.76 -11.01
CA VAL A 50 3.94 -5.46 -9.87
C VAL A 50 4.06 -6.96 -10.10
N THR A 51 4.63 -7.67 -9.13
CA THR A 51 4.75 -9.12 -9.17
C THR A 51 3.42 -9.78 -8.79
N GLU A 52 3.32 -11.09 -8.98
CA GLU A 52 2.16 -11.84 -8.51
C GLU A 52 1.94 -11.72 -6.99
N THR A 53 3.02 -11.77 -6.20
CA THR A 53 2.94 -11.59 -4.74
C THR A 53 2.41 -10.20 -4.38
N GLY A 54 2.90 -9.16 -5.06
CA GLY A 54 2.43 -7.79 -4.86
C GLY A 54 0.97 -7.62 -5.26
N ARG A 55 0.56 -8.23 -6.38
CA ARG A 55 -0.82 -8.25 -6.86
C ARG A 55 -1.75 -8.92 -5.86
N LEU A 56 -1.38 -10.10 -5.35
CA LEU A 56 -2.16 -10.82 -4.34
C LEU A 56 -2.30 -10.01 -3.05
N LEU A 57 -1.21 -9.40 -2.55
CA LEU A 57 -1.30 -8.54 -1.37
C LEU A 57 -2.24 -7.35 -1.60
N PHE A 58 -2.13 -6.71 -2.76
CA PHE A 58 -3.02 -5.62 -3.14
C PHE A 58 -4.48 -6.09 -3.17
N GLU A 59 -4.78 -7.19 -3.86
CA GLU A 59 -6.14 -7.75 -3.95
C GLU A 59 -6.70 -8.16 -2.57
N PHE A 60 -5.89 -8.82 -1.73
CA PHE A 60 -6.28 -9.16 -0.36
C PHE A 60 -6.52 -7.91 0.50
N SER A 61 -5.76 -6.84 0.32
CA SER A 61 -5.98 -5.58 1.05
C SER A 61 -7.31 -4.91 0.66
N GLN A 62 -7.71 -5.05 -0.61
CA GLN A 62 -9.00 -4.58 -1.10
C GLN A 62 -10.13 -5.48 -0.59
N PHE A 63 -9.90 -6.81 -0.54
CA PHE A 63 -10.91 -7.79 -0.11
C PHE A 63 -11.15 -7.78 1.40
N ASN A 64 -10.09 -7.74 2.21
CA ASN A 64 -10.19 -7.75 3.67
C ASN A 64 -10.68 -6.44 4.24
N GLY A 65 -10.76 -5.37 3.43
CA GLY A 65 -11.10 -4.04 3.90
C GLY A 65 -10.22 -3.65 5.08
N ASP A 66 -9.03 -3.11 4.82
CA ASP A 66 -8.38 -2.17 5.73
C ASP A 66 -9.24 -0.86 5.81
N TYR A 67 -10.51 -1.03 6.18
CA TYR A 67 -11.27 -0.16 7.06
C TYR A 67 -10.57 -0.20 8.42
N LEU A 68 -9.53 0.60 8.58
CA LEU A 68 -9.17 1.10 9.92
C LEU A 68 -10.22 2.09 10.48
N SER A 69 -11.51 1.94 10.15
CA SER A 69 -12.56 2.76 10.77
C SER A 69 -13.97 2.21 10.54
N LYS A 70 -14.45 1.30 11.40
CA LYS A 70 -15.86 1.38 11.84
C LYS A 70 -16.03 1.22 13.35
N ASP A 71 -15.11 0.54 14.05
CA ASP A 71 -15.22 0.36 15.51
C ASP A 71 -14.43 1.37 16.38
N GLN A 72 -13.97 2.48 15.79
CA GLN A 72 -13.52 3.66 16.55
C GLN A 72 -14.51 4.84 16.44
N LYS A 73 -15.81 4.52 16.41
CA LYS A 73 -16.89 5.45 16.73
C LYS A 73 -17.77 4.86 17.84
N LEU A 74 -17.21 4.69 19.04
CA LEU A 74 -17.97 4.65 20.30
C LEU A 74 -17.03 4.63 21.51
N LEU A 75 -16.43 5.79 21.78
CA LEU A 75 -16.28 6.36 23.13
C LEU A 75 -16.55 7.85 23.02
#